data_AF-A0A2G5B731-F1
#
_entry.id   AF-A0A2G5B731-F1
#
_cell.length_a   1.000
_cell.length_b   1.000
_cell.length_c   1.000
_cell.angle_alpha   90.00
_cell.angle_beta   90.00
_cell.angle_gamma   90.00
#
_symmetry.space_group_name_H-M   'P 1'
#
loop_
_entity.id
_entity.type
_entity.pdbx_description
1 polymer ?
#
loop_
_entity_poly.entity_id
_entity_poly.type
_entity_poly.pdbx_seq_one_letter_code
_entity_poly.pdbx_strand_id
1 'polypeptide(L)'
;MKRIIPYIASDFRKDKIWLRRTKPARREYQVMVAVDNSKSMAQSTQAVELAYETLALVTTALNQLEVGQLAVVSFGADVSLLHPFDCPFDSEAGARVLSRFTFVDDKTDVVQLMDASLQLFDAAAVTASTTAEDLWRLQLVISDGVCQDHARLLRQVRAAMEQRIMTVFIVLDRSAIAAAADDVDPEKDSIMNTQHVSFVTGPDGKMEMKVERYLDTFPFKYYVVLRDIHGLPTVLAETLRQYFSLVGSE
;
A
#
# COMPACT_ATOMS: atom_id res chain seq x y z
N MET A 1 -53.16 -14.24 -19.69
CA MET A 1 -52.78 -14.96 -18.45
C MET A 1 -52.31 -13.95 -17.42
N LYS A 2 -52.97 -13.84 -16.26
CA LYS A 2 -52.54 -12.93 -15.18
C LYS A 2 -51.32 -13.55 -14.49
N ARG A 3 -50.21 -12.81 -14.42
CA ARG A 3 -49.00 -13.24 -13.70
C ARG A 3 -49.27 -13.18 -12.19
N ILE A 4 -49.05 -14.30 -11.51
CA ILE A 4 -49.10 -14.38 -10.05
C ILE A 4 -47.90 -13.61 -9.51
N ILE A 5 -48.13 -12.65 -8.62
CA ILE A 5 -47.07 -11.97 -7.87
C ILE A 5 -46.86 -12.78 -6.58
N PRO A 6 -45.75 -13.53 -6.44
CA PRO A 6 -45.49 -14.27 -5.23
C PRO A 6 -45.20 -13.30 -4.07
N TYR A 7 -45.80 -13.56 -2.92
CA TYR A 7 -45.44 -12.88 -1.68
C TYR A 7 -44.13 -13.47 -1.16
N ILE A 8 -43.05 -12.69 -1.21
CA ILE A 8 -41.72 -13.08 -0.72
C ILE A 8 -41.49 -12.33 0.58
N ALA A 9 -41.50 -13.06 1.70
CA ALA A 9 -41.08 -12.56 3.00
C ALA A 9 -40.07 -13.53 3.60
N SER A 10 -38.83 -13.08 3.80
CA SER A 10 -37.82 -13.80 4.57
C SER A 10 -37.87 -13.34 6.03
N ASP A 11 -37.64 -14.28 6.94
CA ASP A 11 -37.45 -14.00 8.37
C ASP A 11 -35.99 -13.56 8.58
N PHE A 12 -35.77 -12.41 9.21
CA PHE A 12 -34.45 -11.84 9.45
C PHE A 12 -33.45 -12.82 10.08
N ARG A 13 -33.94 -13.75 10.93
CA ARG A 13 -33.08 -14.79 11.51
C ARG A 13 -32.57 -15.79 10.47
N LYS A 14 -33.39 -16.16 9.49
CA LYS A 14 -33.01 -17.08 8.41
C LYS A 14 -31.98 -16.42 7.50
N ASP A 15 -32.12 -15.12 7.24
CA ASP A 15 -31.16 -14.36 6.44
C ASP A 15 -29.80 -14.23 7.15
N LYS A 16 -29.77 -14.04 8.48
CA LYS A 16 -28.52 -14.04 9.26
C LYS A 16 -27.82 -15.40 9.27
N ILE A 17 -28.59 -16.49 9.34
CA ILE A 17 -28.05 -17.85 9.25
C ILE A 17 -27.53 -18.12 7.85
N TRP A 18 -28.25 -17.67 6.82
CA TRP A 18 -27.82 -17.77 5.43
C TRP A 18 -26.52 -16.99 5.23
N LEU A 19 -26.42 -15.72 5.65
CA LEU A 19 -25.20 -14.91 5.60
C LEU A 19 -24.00 -15.58 6.29
N ARG A 20 -24.19 -16.20 7.45
CA ARG A 20 -23.12 -16.94 8.14
C ARG A 20 -22.64 -18.19 7.38
N ARG A 21 -23.51 -18.76 6.54
CA ARG A 21 -23.23 -19.97 5.75
C ARG A 21 -22.75 -19.67 4.33
N THR A 22 -23.13 -18.53 3.76
CA THR A 22 -22.71 -18.07 2.42
C THR A 22 -21.55 -17.09 2.44
N LYS A 23 -21.15 -16.53 3.60
CA LYS A 23 -19.85 -15.83 3.71
C LYS A 23 -18.80 -16.87 3.29
N PRO A 24 -18.10 -16.66 2.15
CA PRO A 24 -17.07 -17.60 1.71
C PRO A 24 -16.15 -17.88 2.89
N ALA A 25 -15.82 -19.17 3.10
CA ALA A 25 -14.97 -19.60 4.21
C ALA A 25 -13.81 -18.63 4.33
N ARG A 26 -13.69 -18.01 5.52
CA ARG A 26 -12.70 -17.03 5.96
C ARG A 26 -11.52 -16.94 4.98
N ARG A 27 -11.64 -16.09 3.95
CA ARG A 27 -10.55 -15.87 3.02
C ARG A 27 -9.42 -15.25 3.83
N GLU A 28 -8.39 -16.02 4.07
CA GLU A 28 -7.21 -15.58 4.83
C GLU A 28 -6.44 -14.63 3.93
N TYR A 29 -6.82 -13.36 3.94
CA TYR A 29 -6.05 -12.34 3.25
C TYR A 29 -4.84 -11.97 4.10
N GLN A 30 -3.67 -11.94 3.47
CA GLN A 30 -2.45 -11.38 4.04
C GLN A 30 -2.28 -9.95 3.52
N VAL A 31 -2.36 -8.98 4.41
CA VAL A 31 -2.19 -7.56 4.07
C VAL A 31 -1.00 -7.00 4.82
N MET A 32 -0.05 -6.41 4.10
CA MET A 32 1.08 -5.69 4.68
C MET A 32 0.97 -4.21 4.35
N VAL A 33 1.06 -3.36 5.37
CA VAL A 33 1.12 -1.91 5.20
C VAL A 33 2.56 -1.46 5.47
N ALA A 34 3.22 -0.92 4.45
CA ALA A 34 4.54 -0.34 4.52
C ALA A 34 4.42 1.18 4.51
N VAL A 35 4.96 1.84 5.55
CA VAL A 35 4.94 3.30 5.69
C VAL A 35 6.36 3.84 5.68
N ASP A 36 6.56 4.89 4.89
CA ASP A 36 7.84 5.59 4.75
C ASP A 36 8.16 6.41 6.02
N ASN A 37 9.37 6.22 6.57
CA ASN A 37 9.91 6.88 7.77
C ASN A 37 11.01 7.91 7.42
N SER A 38 11.01 8.43 6.19
CA SER A 38 11.99 9.42 5.75
C SER A 38 11.70 10.85 6.23
N LYS A 39 12.73 11.70 6.22
CA LYS A 39 12.62 13.13 6.57
C LYS A 39 11.70 13.89 5.62
N SER A 40 11.52 13.46 4.38
CA SER A 40 10.63 14.15 3.44
C SER A 40 9.16 14.01 3.85
N MET A 41 8.80 12.93 4.55
CA MET A 41 7.52 12.83 5.25
C MET A 41 7.44 13.83 6.41
N ALA A 42 8.50 13.96 7.22
CA ALA A 42 8.55 14.89 8.36
C ALA A 42 8.49 16.38 7.99
N GLN A 43 9.00 16.75 6.81
CA GLN A 43 8.92 18.13 6.30
C GLN A 43 7.47 18.64 6.21
N SER A 44 6.52 17.71 6.16
CA SER A 44 5.09 17.97 6.10
C SER A 44 4.42 17.49 7.39
N THR A 45 4.27 18.35 8.40
CA THR A 45 3.61 18.00 9.68
C THR A 45 2.21 17.42 9.45
N GLN A 46 1.46 17.94 8.46
CA GLN A 46 0.14 17.44 8.08
C GLN A 46 0.18 16.05 7.41
N ALA A 47 1.25 15.73 6.67
CA ALA A 47 1.38 14.41 6.05
C ALA A 47 1.61 13.32 7.08
N VAL A 48 2.39 13.62 8.13
CA VAL A 48 2.64 12.70 9.24
C VAL A 48 1.36 12.42 10.02
N GLU A 49 0.62 13.46 10.40
CA GLU A 49 -0.65 13.31 11.12
C GLU A 49 -1.62 12.45 10.31
N LEU A 50 -1.76 12.73 9.00
CA LEU A 50 -2.65 11.96 8.18
C LEU A 50 -2.17 10.52 7.91
N ALA A 51 -0.86 10.29 7.78
CA ALA A 51 -0.33 8.93 7.66
C ALA A 51 -0.72 8.10 8.89
N TYR A 52 -0.68 8.69 10.08
CA TYR A 52 -1.13 8.05 11.32
C TYR A 52 -2.64 7.83 11.35
N GLU A 53 -3.46 8.82 11.00
CA GLU A 53 -4.91 8.68 10.91
C GLU A 53 -5.31 7.59 9.92
N THR A 54 -4.65 7.57 8.77
CA THR A 54 -4.87 6.59 7.71
C THR A 54 -4.48 5.19 8.16
N LEU A 55 -3.31 5.04 8.79
CA LEU A 55 -2.88 3.77 9.33
C LEU A 55 -3.89 3.27 10.37
N ALA A 56 -4.31 4.13 11.30
CA ALA A 56 -5.31 3.78 12.31
C ALA A 56 -6.65 3.38 11.68
N LEU A 57 -7.10 4.11 10.66
CA LEU A 57 -8.35 3.84 9.95
C LEU A 57 -8.29 2.51 9.18
N VAL A 58 -7.25 2.30 8.38
CA VAL A 58 -7.07 1.07 7.58
C VAL A 58 -6.94 -0.14 8.50
N THR A 59 -6.09 -0.07 9.52
CA THR A 59 -5.89 -1.20 10.44
C THR A 59 -7.17 -1.53 11.20
N THR A 60 -7.93 -0.52 11.66
CA THR A 60 -9.23 -0.72 12.30
C THR A 60 -10.25 -1.32 11.33
N ALA A 61 -10.30 -0.85 10.08
CA ALA A 61 -11.21 -1.36 9.06
C ALA A 61 -10.89 -2.81 8.66
N LEU A 62 -9.60 -3.15 8.50
CA LEU A 62 -9.15 -4.51 8.21
C LEU A 62 -9.46 -5.46 9.38
N ASN A 63 -9.31 -4.99 10.62
CA ASN A 63 -9.66 -5.77 11.81
C ASN A 63 -11.19 -6.03 11.89
N GLN A 64 -12.02 -5.01 11.61
CA GLN A 64 -13.47 -5.17 11.53
C GLN A 64 -13.92 -6.11 10.40
N LEU A 65 -13.17 -6.14 9.30
CA LEU A 65 -13.41 -7.03 8.17
C LEU A 65 -12.98 -8.48 8.48
N GLU A 66 -12.33 -8.72 9.62
CA GLU A 66 -11.74 -10.01 10.02
C GLU A 66 -10.76 -10.52 8.96
N VAL A 67 -10.01 -9.60 8.34
CA VAL A 67 -8.92 -9.91 7.39
C VAL A 67 -7.91 -10.77 8.13
N GLY A 68 -7.56 -11.91 7.54
CA GLY A 68 -6.85 -13.01 8.21
C GLY A 68 -5.60 -12.57 8.96
N GLN A 69 -4.64 -11.95 8.27
CA GLN A 69 -3.36 -11.54 8.84
C GLN A 69 -2.97 -10.14 8.35
N LEU A 70 -2.52 -9.29 9.28
CA LEU A 70 -2.10 -7.92 9.04
C LEU A 70 -0.67 -7.73 9.55
N ALA A 71 0.20 -7.14 8.74
CA ALA A 71 1.52 -6.71 9.17
C ALA A 71 1.73 -5.23 8.89
N VAL A 72 2.52 -4.57 9.75
CA VAL A 72 2.93 -3.17 9.56
C VAL A 72 4.45 -3.11 9.57
N VAL A 73 5.00 -2.50 8.53
CA VAL A 73 6.44 -2.32 8.31
C VAL A 73 6.72 -0.84 8.15
N SER A 74 7.79 -0.36 8.78
CA SER A 74 8.36 0.95 8.47
C SER A 74 9.59 0.77 7.61
N PHE A 75 9.78 1.64 6.63
CA PHE A 75 10.98 1.64 5.81
C PHE A 75 11.54 3.05 5.66
N GLY A 76 12.86 3.15 5.63
CA GLY A 76 13.61 4.37 5.42
C GLY A 76 14.98 3.98 4.89
N ALA A 77 16.03 4.23 5.68
CA ALA A 77 17.37 3.71 5.38
C ALA A 77 17.46 2.19 5.62
N ASP A 78 16.73 1.71 6.62
CA ASP A 78 16.57 0.30 6.94
C ASP A 78 15.08 -0.06 7.01
N VAL A 79 14.77 -1.35 6.89
CA VAL A 79 13.40 -1.88 7.01
C VAL A 79 13.21 -2.46 8.41
N SER A 80 12.17 -2.01 9.10
CA SER A 80 11.83 -2.47 10.45
C SER A 80 10.40 -3.01 10.51
N LEU A 81 10.26 -4.23 11.01
CA LEU A 81 8.96 -4.85 11.25
C LEU A 81 8.36 -4.31 12.54
N LEU A 82 7.31 -3.50 12.44
CA LEU A 82 6.63 -2.92 13.60
C LEU A 82 5.59 -3.88 14.17
N HIS A 83 4.88 -4.59 13.29
CA HIS A 83 3.84 -5.55 13.66
C HIS A 83 3.90 -6.80 12.75
N PRO A 84 4.12 -8.01 13.31
CA PRO A 84 4.16 -9.26 12.55
C PRO A 84 2.75 -9.79 12.22
N PHE A 85 2.66 -10.64 11.18
CA PHE A 85 1.41 -11.27 10.73
C PHE A 85 0.73 -12.20 11.77
N ASP A 86 1.51 -12.72 12.71
CA ASP A 86 1.05 -13.72 13.69
C ASP A 86 0.36 -13.10 14.92
N CYS A 87 0.43 -11.77 15.07
CA CYS A 87 -0.18 -11.06 16.18
C CYS A 87 -1.50 -10.40 15.78
N PRO A 88 -2.53 -10.41 16.64
CA PRO A 88 -3.72 -9.59 16.41
C PRO A 88 -3.39 -8.10 16.53
N PHE A 89 -4.09 -7.28 15.75
CA PHE A 89 -3.92 -5.84 15.75
C PHE A 89 -4.90 -5.18 16.74
N ASP A 90 -4.43 -4.98 17.96
CA ASP A 90 -5.19 -4.36 19.04
C ASP A 90 -4.92 -2.85 19.10
N SER A 91 -5.74 -2.08 19.81
CA SER A 91 -5.50 -0.64 20.02
C SER A 91 -4.14 -0.35 20.66
N GLU A 92 -3.65 -1.23 21.54
CA GLU A 92 -2.32 -1.11 22.15
C GLU A 92 -1.20 -1.40 21.13
N ALA A 93 -1.41 -2.38 20.24
CA ALA A 93 -0.49 -2.64 19.14
C ALA A 93 -0.40 -1.43 18.20
N GLY A 94 -1.53 -0.79 17.91
CA GLY A 94 -1.58 0.47 17.17
C GLY A 94 -0.75 1.57 17.84
N ALA A 95 -0.93 1.81 19.14
CA ALA A 95 -0.16 2.82 19.87
C ALA A 95 1.36 2.55 19.85
N ARG A 96 1.76 1.27 19.95
CA ARG A 96 3.17 0.84 19.86
C ARG A 96 3.75 0.99 18.45
N VAL A 97 2.95 0.76 17.43
CA VAL A 97 3.36 0.98 16.04
C VAL A 97 3.58 2.47 15.79
N LEU A 98 2.63 3.31 16.22
CA LEU A 98 2.72 4.77 16.09
C LEU A 98 3.92 5.36 16.84
N SER A 99 4.23 4.87 18.05
CA SER A 99 5.36 5.39 18.83
C SER A 99 6.74 5.04 18.28
N ARG A 100 6.84 4.10 17.33
CA ARG A 100 8.10 3.69 16.70
C ARG A 100 8.43 4.50 15.45
N PHE A 101 7.47 5.23 14.88
CA PHE A 101 7.72 6.12 13.77
C PHE A 101 8.39 7.40 14.28
N THR A 102 9.52 7.75 13.65
CA THR A 102 10.35 8.89 14.06
C THR A 102 10.60 9.87 12.92
N PHE A 103 10.42 9.44 11.67
CA PHE A 103 10.61 10.20 10.43
C PHE A 103 11.98 10.89 10.30
N VAL A 104 13.04 10.20 10.73
CA VAL A 104 14.41 10.77 10.78
C VAL A 104 15.27 10.30 9.61
N ASP A 105 14.81 9.37 8.77
CA ASP A 105 15.69 8.73 7.79
C ASP A 105 15.98 9.63 6.57
N ASP A 106 17.26 9.76 6.20
CA ASP A 106 17.69 10.62 5.08
C ASP A 106 17.47 10.00 3.69
N LYS A 107 17.29 8.67 3.64
CA LYS A 107 17.16 7.91 2.39
C LYS A 107 16.04 6.88 2.53
N THR A 108 15.51 6.49 1.39
CA THR A 108 14.46 5.47 1.23
C THR A 108 14.98 4.34 0.36
N ASP A 109 15.18 3.16 0.95
CA ASP A 109 15.53 1.95 0.20
C ASP A 109 14.30 1.06 -0.02
N VAL A 110 13.61 1.34 -1.13
CA VAL A 110 12.45 0.55 -1.57
C VAL A 110 12.86 -0.83 -2.07
N VAL A 111 14.11 -1.01 -2.51
CA VAL A 111 14.62 -2.31 -2.97
C VAL A 111 14.74 -3.26 -1.79
N GLN A 112 15.29 -2.78 -0.68
CA GLN A 112 15.35 -3.54 0.57
C GLN A 112 13.95 -3.82 1.13
N LEU A 113 13.01 -2.87 1.01
CA LEU A 113 11.61 -3.09 1.40
C LEU A 113 11.00 -4.26 0.64
N MET A 114 11.19 -4.33 -0.68
CA MET A 114 10.65 -5.40 -1.51
C MET A 114 11.30 -6.76 -1.18
N ASP A 115 12.61 -6.81 -0.94
CA ASP A 115 13.27 -8.06 -0.53
C ASP A 115 12.79 -8.53 0.86
N ALA A 116 12.66 -7.59 1.81
CA ALA A 116 12.14 -7.88 3.14
C ALA A 116 10.67 -8.31 3.10
N SER A 117 9.84 -7.69 2.24
CA SER A 117 8.43 -8.04 2.11
C SER A 117 8.25 -9.47 1.60
N LEU A 118 9.02 -9.86 0.58
CA LEU A 118 9.03 -11.23 0.06
C LEU A 118 9.37 -12.24 1.18
N GLN A 119 10.42 -11.98 1.96
CA GLN A 119 10.81 -12.85 3.07
C GLN A 119 9.74 -12.92 4.17
N LEU A 120 9.10 -11.79 4.51
CA LEU A 120 8.04 -11.75 5.53
C LEU A 120 6.78 -12.49 5.07
N PHE A 121 6.41 -12.35 3.80
CA PHE A 121 5.28 -13.09 3.23
C PHE A 121 5.56 -14.59 3.15
N ASP A 122 6.78 -14.99 2.81
CA ASP A 122 7.19 -16.39 2.80
C ASP A 122 7.19 -16.99 4.22
N ALA A 123 7.71 -16.26 5.21
CA ALA A 123 7.66 -16.67 6.61
C ALA A 123 6.21 -16.83 7.11
N ALA A 124 5.33 -15.89 6.79
CA ALA A 124 3.92 -15.97 7.15
C ALA A 124 3.20 -17.14 6.45
N ALA A 125 3.57 -17.45 5.20
CA ALA A 125 3.02 -18.58 4.47
C ALA A 125 3.34 -19.93 5.12
N VAL A 126 4.56 -20.09 5.66
CA VAL A 126 4.96 -21.29 6.40
C VAL A 126 4.15 -21.44 7.69
N THR A 127 3.96 -20.34 8.44
CA THR A 127 3.23 -20.35 9.71
C THR A 127 1.74 -20.63 9.51
N ALA A 128 1.12 -20.06 8.47
CA ALA A 128 -0.32 -20.18 8.24
C ALA A 128 -0.79 -21.62 7.96
N SER A 129 0.11 -22.57 7.61
CA SER A 129 -0.24 -23.95 7.22
C SER A 129 -1.28 -24.04 6.09
N THR A 130 -1.58 -22.92 5.44
CA THR A 130 -2.50 -22.77 4.33
C THR A 130 -1.71 -23.00 3.05
N THR A 131 -2.23 -23.81 2.13
CA THR A 131 -1.63 -24.00 0.81
C THR A 131 -1.40 -22.65 0.14
N ALA A 132 -0.14 -22.25 0.02
CA ALA A 132 0.31 -20.96 -0.50
C ALA A 132 -0.17 -20.67 -1.93
N GLU A 133 -0.67 -21.69 -2.64
CA GLU A 133 -1.05 -21.63 -4.05
C GLU A 133 -2.37 -20.89 -4.33
N ASP A 134 -3.18 -20.57 -3.31
CA ASP A 134 -4.48 -19.90 -3.51
C ASP A 134 -4.63 -18.56 -2.77
N LEU A 135 -3.59 -18.11 -2.08
CA LEU A 135 -3.68 -16.95 -1.19
C LEU A 135 -3.11 -15.70 -1.86
N TRP A 136 -4.00 -14.78 -2.24
CA TRP A 136 -3.59 -13.46 -2.72
C TRP A 136 -3.09 -12.59 -1.57
N ARG A 137 -1.91 -11.99 -1.76
CA ARG A 137 -1.24 -11.15 -0.77
C ARG A 137 -1.24 -9.70 -1.26
N LEU A 138 -1.54 -8.78 -0.36
CA LEU A 138 -1.58 -7.35 -0.67
C LEU A 138 -0.47 -6.62 0.10
N GLN A 139 0.35 -5.87 -0.62
CA GLN A 139 1.30 -4.93 -0.04
C GLN A 139 0.87 -3.50 -0.42
N LEU A 140 0.59 -2.69 0.59
CA LEU A 140 0.31 -1.27 0.44
C LEU A 140 1.56 -0.49 0.83
N VAL A 141 2.12 0.29 -0.09
CA VAL A 141 3.30 1.13 0.17
C VAL A 141 2.87 2.59 0.18
N ILE A 142 3.10 3.30 1.27
CA ILE A 142 2.78 4.73 1.42
C ILE A 142 4.10 5.49 1.48
N SER A 143 4.36 6.34 0.50
CA SER A 143 5.57 7.16 0.39
C SER A 143 5.29 8.39 -0.47
N ASP A 144 6.15 9.40 -0.38
CA ASP A 144 6.12 10.58 -1.25
C ASP A 144 6.68 10.33 -2.67
N GLY A 145 7.10 9.08 -2.94
CA GLY A 145 7.52 8.65 -4.27
C GLY A 145 8.99 8.88 -4.58
N VAL A 146 9.83 9.23 -3.61
CA VAL A 146 11.28 9.26 -3.84
C VAL A 146 11.85 7.84 -3.81
N CYS A 147 12.00 7.24 -4.99
CA CYS A 147 12.63 5.92 -5.14
C CYS A 147 13.97 6.02 -5.89
N GLN A 148 14.97 5.30 -5.39
CA GLN A 148 16.24 5.08 -6.07
C GLN A 148 16.16 3.80 -6.92
N ASP A 149 16.91 3.74 -8.03
CA ASP A 149 17.10 2.53 -8.85
C ASP A 149 15.83 1.82 -9.39
N HIS A 150 15.06 2.52 -10.23
CA HIS A 150 13.88 2.00 -10.94
C HIS A 150 14.10 0.65 -11.66
N ALA A 151 15.28 0.46 -12.26
CA ALA A 151 15.59 -0.76 -13.00
C ALA A 151 15.66 -2.01 -12.09
N ARG A 152 16.17 -1.87 -10.86
CA ARG A 152 16.23 -2.96 -9.88
C ARG A 152 14.85 -3.25 -9.32
N LEU A 153 14.09 -2.21 -9.02
CA LEU A 153 12.70 -2.32 -8.55
C LEU A 153 11.82 -3.07 -9.55
N LEU A 154 11.94 -2.80 -10.85
CA LEU A 154 11.20 -3.54 -11.89
C LEU A 154 11.40 -5.05 -11.82
N ARG A 155 12.62 -5.52 -11.51
CA ARG A 155 12.91 -6.95 -11.38
C ARG A 155 12.23 -7.54 -10.14
N GLN A 156 12.26 -6.82 -9.01
CA GLN A 156 11.62 -7.27 -7.77
C GLN A 156 10.11 -7.24 -7.85
N VAL A 157 9.51 -6.21 -8.48
CA VAL A 157 8.06 -6.12 -8.68
C VAL A 157 7.56 -7.27 -9.56
N ARG A 158 8.33 -7.66 -10.59
CA ARG A 158 8.00 -8.85 -11.40
C ARG A 158 8.07 -10.14 -10.57
N ALA A 159 9.12 -10.32 -9.77
CA ALA A 159 9.24 -11.48 -8.88
C ALA A 159 8.10 -11.53 -7.85
N ALA A 160 7.70 -10.40 -7.26
CA ALA A 160 6.57 -10.30 -6.34
C ALA A 160 5.25 -10.67 -7.03
N MET A 161 5.05 -10.21 -8.28
CA MET A 161 3.87 -10.53 -9.07
C MET A 161 3.79 -12.03 -9.43
N GLU A 162 4.93 -12.67 -9.74
CA GLU A 162 5.01 -14.12 -9.95
C GLU A 162 4.59 -14.91 -8.71
N GLN A 163 4.85 -14.37 -7.51
CA GLN A 163 4.43 -14.93 -6.23
C GLN A 163 3.01 -14.51 -5.78
N ARG A 164 2.21 -13.90 -6.69
CA ARG A 164 0.85 -13.37 -6.41
C ARG A 164 0.80 -12.34 -5.28
N ILE A 165 1.87 -11.57 -5.12
CA ILE A 165 1.90 -10.40 -4.24
C ILE A 165 1.55 -9.18 -5.07
N MET A 166 0.38 -8.60 -4.79
CA MET A 166 -0.04 -7.35 -5.39
C MET A 166 0.52 -6.19 -4.58
N THR A 167 1.45 -5.45 -5.17
CA THR A 167 1.97 -4.22 -4.56
C THR A 167 1.25 -3.01 -5.14
N VAL A 168 0.61 -2.23 -4.26
CA VAL A 168 0.00 -0.94 -4.60
C VAL A 168 0.82 0.16 -3.96
N PHE A 169 1.29 1.10 -4.79
CA PHE A 169 2.08 2.23 -4.32
C PHE A 169 1.22 3.49 -4.25
N ILE A 170 1.18 4.11 -3.07
CA ILE A 170 0.44 5.33 -2.82
C ILE A 170 1.47 6.45 -2.70
N VAL A 171 1.49 7.29 -3.73
CA VAL A 171 2.40 8.42 -3.86
C VAL A 171 1.71 9.64 -3.26
N LEU A 172 2.27 10.18 -2.18
CA LEU A 172 1.84 11.44 -1.58
C LEU A 172 2.48 12.60 -2.33
N ASP A 173 1.68 13.38 -3.05
CA ASP A 173 2.18 14.50 -3.85
C ASP A 173 2.53 15.68 -2.93
N ARG A 174 3.77 16.16 -2.99
CA ARG A 174 4.26 17.26 -2.14
C ARG A 174 3.59 18.60 -2.46
N SER A 175 3.09 18.78 -3.68
CA SER A 175 2.37 20.00 -4.08
C SER A 175 1.05 20.21 -3.34
N ALA A 176 0.42 19.12 -2.89
CA ALA A 176 -0.78 19.15 -2.06
C ALA A 176 -0.55 19.85 -0.72
N ILE A 177 0.71 19.83 -0.27
CA ILE A 177 1.14 20.13 1.08
C ILE A 177 1.83 21.50 1.12
N ALA A 178 2.56 21.85 0.05
CA ALA A 178 3.18 23.17 -0.12
C ALA A 178 2.17 24.31 -0.20
N ALA A 179 0.93 24.06 -0.66
CA ALA A 179 -0.13 25.08 -0.69
C ALA A 179 -0.52 25.63 0.70
N ALA A 180 -0.13 24.96 1.79
CA ALA A 180 -0.35 25.42 3.17
C ALA A 180 0.84 26.19 3.78
N ALA A 181 2.00 26.19 3.12
CA ALA A 181 3.20 26.93 3.54
C ALA A 181 3.48 28.05 2.54
N ASP A 182 3.25 29.31 2.96
CA ASP A 182 3.22 30.55 2.16
C ASP A 182 4.45 30.90 1.28
N ASP A 183 5.47 30.03 1.14
CA ASP A 183 6.78 30.39 0.55
C ASP A 183 7.35 29.39 -0.48
N VAL A 184 6.59 28.40 -0.99
CA VAL A 184 7.07 27.46 -2.02
C VAL A 184 6.07 27.30 -3.17
N ASP A 185 6.51 27.55 -4.42
CA ASP A 185 5.71 27.33 -5.64
C ASP A 185 5.19 25.86 -5.68
N PRO A 186 3.88 25.61 -5.48
CA PRO A 186 3.34 24.26 -5.34
C PRO A 186 3.48 23.44 -6.63
N GLU A 187 3.61 24.08 -7.79
CA GLU A 187 3.78 23.37 -9.06
C GLU A 187 5.18 22.75 -9.23
N LYS A 188 6.23 23.28 -8.60
CA LYS A 188 7.60 22.80 -8.88
C LYS A 188 7.98 21.55 -8.08
N ASP A 189 7.45 21.39 -6.88
CA ASP A 189 7.71 20.23 -6.02
C ASP A 189 6.74 19.06 -6.24
N SER A 190 5.83 19.14 -7.21
CA SER A 190 4.94 18.02 -7.53
C SER A 190 5.72 16.82 -8.11
N ILE A 191 5.35 15.62 -7.71
CA ILE A 191 5.88 14.38 -8.30
C ILE A 191 5.60 14.30 -9.82
N MET A 192 4.53 14.96 -10.28
CA MET A 192 4.17 15.04 -11.70
C MET A 192 5.19 15.79 -12.54
N ASN A 193 5.87 16.77 -11.94
CA ASN A 193 6.86 17.63 -12.58
C ASN A 193 8.30 17.20 -12.27
N THR A 194 8.46 16.20 -11.41
CA THR A 194 9.76 15.62 -11.09
C THR A 194 10.34 14.96 -12.34
N GLN A 195 11.53 15.40 -12.73
CA GLN A 195 12.25 14.89 -13.88
C GLN A 195 13.31 13.90 -13.42
N HIS A 196 13.33 12.73 -14.05
CA HIS A 196 14.36 11.72 -13.85
C HIS A 196 15.37 11.83 -14.99
N VAL A 197 16.65 11.79 -14.63
CA VAL A 197 17.75 11.85 -15.58
C VAL A 197 18.23 10.42 -15.85
N SER A 198 17.99 9.91 -17.05
CA SER A 198 18.57 8.66 -17.52
C SER A 198 19.80 8.94 -18.39
N PHE A 199 20.92 8.31 -18.04
CA PHE A 199 22.14 8.37 -18.85
C PHE A 199 22.12 7.19 -19.83
N VAL A 200 21.89 7.48 -21.10
CA VAL A 200 21.87 6.47 -22.17
C VAL A 200 23.15 6.62 -22.97
N THR A 201 23.86 5.52 -23.21
CA THR A 201 25.02 5.53 -24.09
C THR A 201 24.52 5.58 -25.54
N GLY A 202 24.76 6.70 -26.21
CA GLY A 202 24.40 6.87 -27.61
C GLY A 202 25.22 5.92 -28.52
N PRO A 203 24.81 5.73 -29.78
CA PRO A 203 25.53 4.90 -30.76
C PRO A 203 27.00 5.29 -30.96
N ASP A 204 27.34 6.55 -30.67
CA ASP A 204 28.69 7.14 -30.78
C ASP A 204 29.56 6.95 -29.51
N GLY A 205 29.09 6.18 -28.52
CA GLY A 205 29.81 5.98 -27.25
C GLY A 205 29.83 7.21 -26.32
N LYS A 206 29.13 8.30 -26.69
CA LYS A 206 28.92 9.47 -25.84
C LYS A 206 27.73 9.23 -24.90
N MET A 207 27.90 9.60 -23.63
CA MET A 207 26.84 9.56 -22.64
C MET A 207 25.86 10.70 -22.93
N GLU A 208 24.69 10.38 -23.46
CA GLU A 208 23.61 11.34 -23.66
C GLU A 208 22.72 11.34 -22.42
N MET A 209 22.53 12.53 -21.86
CA MET A 209 21.63 12.75 -20.73
C MET A 209 20.22 12.91 -21.30
N LYS A 210 19.36 11.92 -21.09
CA LYS A 210 17.95 12.00 -21.46
C LYS A 210 17.14 12.34 -20.21
N VAL A 211 16.42 13.45 -20.30
CA VAL A 211 15.50 13.87 -19.25
C VAL A 211 14.13 13.28 -19.55
N GLU A 212 13.65 12.39 -18.69
CA GLU A 212 12.34 11.75 -18.78
C GLU A 212 11.51 12.11 -17.55
N ARG A 213 10.18 11.99 -17.61
CA ARG A 213 9.35 12.25 -16.44
C ARG A 213 9.47 11.09 -15.46
N TYR A 214 9.54 11.38 -14.17
CA TYR A 214 9.70 10.38 -13.12
C TYR A 214 8.64 9.26 -13.18
N LEU A 215 7.38 9.65 -13.39
CA LEU A 215 6.25 8.71 -13.50
C LEU A 215 6.31 7.80 -14.73
N ASP A 216 6.98 8.21 -15.81
CA ASP A 216 7.12 7.37 -17.01
C ASP A 216 8.05 6.17 -16.74
N THR A 217 8.96 6.31 -15.77
CA THR A 217 9.90 5.27 -15.34
C THR A 217 9.44 4.50 -14.11
N PHE A 218 8.26 4.79 -13.58
CA PHE A 218 7.80 4.24 -12.29
C PHE A 218 7.62 2.71 -12.37
N PRO A 219 8.16 1.93 -11.41
CA PRO A 219 8.29 0.49 -11.57
C PRO A 219 7.02 -0.28 -11.20
N PHE A 220 6.07 0.36 -10.51
CA PHE A 220 4.85 -0.27 -10.03
C PHE A 220 3.71 -0.10 -11.04
N LYS A 221 3.04 -1.21 -11.36
CA LYS A 221 1.85 -1.20 -12.24
C LYS A 221 0.64 -0.54 -11.57
N TYR A 222 0.49 -0.74 -10.26
CA TYR A 222 -0.60 -0.20 -9.48
C TYR A 222 -0.07 0.91 -8.60
N TYR A 223 -0.40 2.16 -8.95
CA TYR A 223 -0.06 3.31 -8.14
C TYR A 223 -1.18 4.33 -8.14
N VAL A 224 -1.28 5.08 -7.05
CA VAL A 224 -2.21 6.20 -6.91
C VAL A 224 -1.44 7.42 -6.47
N VAL A 225 -1.57 8.52 -7.23
CA VAL A 225 -0.98 9.82 -6.87
C VAL A 225 -2.05 10.63 -6.13
N LEU A 226 -1.76 10.99 -4.89
CA LEU A 226 -2.64 11.75 -4.03
C LEU A 226 -2.21 13.21 -3.99
N ARG A 227 -3.00 14.06 -4.64
CA ARG A 227 -2.88 15.53 -4.60
C ARG A 227 -3.67 16.20 -3.50
N ASP A 228 -4.59 15.47 -2.88
CA ASP A 228 -5.26 15.91 -1.67
C ASP A 228 -4.98 14.85 -0.62
N ILE A 229 -4.28 15.26 0.43
CA ILE A 229 -3.88 14.37 1.50
C ILE A 229 -5.17 13.83 2.15
N HIS A 230 -6.19 14.66 2.40
CA HIS A 230 -7.45 14.24 3.06
C HIS A 230 -8.22 13.15 2.29
N GLY A 231 -7.95 12.94 1.00
CA GLY A 231 -8.51 11.86 0.19
C GLY A 231 -7.89 10.49 0.44
N LEU A 232 -6.75 10.40 1.15
CA LEU A 232 -5.98 9.18 1.37
C LEU A 232 -6.82 8.02 1.96
N PRO A 233 -7.64 8.21 3.02
CA PRO A 233 -8.46 7.12 3.56
C PRO A 233 -9.50 6.60 2.55
N THR A 234 -10.11 7.51 1.77
CA THR A 234 -11.10 7.17 0.75
C THR A 234 -10.46 6.35 -0.37
N VAL A 235 -9.31 6.81 -0.87
CA VAL A 235 -8.57 6.11 -1.92
C VAL A 235 -8.09 4.74 -1.47
N LEU A 236 -7.63 4.61 -0.23
CA LEU A 236 -7.27 3.32 0.35
C LEU A 236 -8.47 2.38 0.47
N ALA A 237 -9.62 2.89 0.91
CA ALA A 237 -10.85 2.11 0.96
C ALA A 237 -11.30 1.64 -0.44
N GLU A 238 -11.19 2.50 -1.46
CA GLU A 238 -11.49 2.15 -2.86
C GLU A 238 -10.49 1.12 -3.41
N THR A 239 -9.19 1.30 -3.13
CA THR A 239 -8.12 0.37 -3.53
C THR A 239 -8.35 -1.00 -2.91
N LEU A 240 -8.66 -1.07 -1.61
CA LEU A 240 -8.99 -2.32 -0.92
C LEU A 240 -10.24 -2.96 -1.53
N ARG A 241 -11.29 -2.18 -1.83
CA ARG A 241 -12.49 -2.69 -2.51
C ARG A 241 -12.18 -3.27 -3.89
N GLN A 242 -11.37 -2.58 -4.68
CA GLN A 242 -10.94 -3.06 -6.00
C GLN A 242 -10.13 -4.34 -5.87
N TYR A 243 -9.20 -4.39 -4.93
CA TYR A 243 -8.42 -5.59 -4.62
C TYR A 243 -9.32 -6.78 -4.25
N PHE A 244 -10.22 -6.60 -3.29
CA PHE A 244 -11.16 -7.66 -2.89
C PHE A 244 -12.13 -8.05 -4.00
N SER A 245 -12.49 -7.12 -4.90
CA SER A 245 -13.30 -7.42 -6.08
C SER A 245 -12.53 -8.25 -7.09
N LEU A 246 -11.26 -7.93 -7.34
CA LEU A 246 -10.41 -8.64 -8.30
C LEU A 246 -10.16 -10.07 -7.82
N VAL A 247 -9.70 -10.21 -6.58
CA VAL A 247 -9.49 -11.51 -5.92
C VAL A 247 -10.82 -12.26 -5.70
N GLY A 248 -11.93 -11.53 -5.62
CA GLY A 248 -13.29 -12.08 -5.54
C GLY A 248 -13.80 -12.67 -6.86
N SER A 249 -13.33 -12.13 -7.99
CA SER A 249 -13.78 -12.47 -9.33
C SER A 249 -12.98 -13.57 -10.03
N GLU A 250 -11.75 -13.80 -9.58
CA GLU A 250 -10.96 -14.99 -9.93
C GLU A 250 -11.36 -16.19 -9.07
#